data_AF-A0A8S2FZK5-F1
#
_entry.id   AF-A0A8S2FZK5-F1
#
_cell.length_a   1.000
_cell.length_b   1.000
_cell.length_c   1.000
_cell.angle_alpha   90.00
_cell.angle_beta   90.00
_cell.angle_gamma   90.00
#
_symmetry.space_group_name_H-M   'P 1'
#
loop_
_entity.id
_entity.type
_entity.pdbx_description
1 polymer ?
#
loop_
_entity_poly.entity_id
_entity_poly.type
_entity_poly.pdbx_seq_one_letter_code
_entity_poly.pdbx_strand_id
1 'polypeptide(L)'
;MRETLLLAIYLGHVQIAELCLRHPKFKFLNEKKFLNGDTDSFWQKPSSDDAQFSPDITPLILASQHNRTEIVQLLLKGGDRITKPHDYHCKCQECHNKFKFDSLRHAQSRLNAYRGLASESYISLASFDPILTAFELGHELRNLSEKEKYFK
;
A
#
# COMPACT_ATOMS: atom_id res chain seq x y z
N MET A 1 3.30 -14.89 9.01
CA MET A 1 1.98 -14.24 9.23
C MET A 1 1.72 -13.14 8.21
N ARG A 2 2.61 -12.13 8.05
CA ARG A 2 2.49 -11.15 6.94
C ARG A 2 2.43 -11.83 5.58
N GLU A 3 3.41 -12.69 5.26
CA GLU A 3 3.45 -13.40 3.96
C GLU A 3 2.23 -14.27 3.72
N THR A 4 1.79 -15.03 4.72
CA THR A 4 0.58 -15.86 4.66
C THR A 4 -0.66 -15.02 4.34
N LEU A 5 -0.79 -13.86 4.98
CA LEU A 5 -1.89 -12.93 4.70
C LEU A 5 -1.79 -12.37 3.29
N LEU A 6 -0.62 -11.89 2.86
CA LEU A 6 -0.42 -11.36 1.51
C LEU A 6 -0.72 -12.41 0.43
N LEU A 7 -0.28 -13.65 0.64
CA LEU A 7 -0.58 -14.75 -0.27
C LEU A 7 -2.08 -15.08 -0.30
N ALA A 8 -2.75 -15.11 0.84
CA ALA A 8 -4.20 -15.32 0.91
C ALA A 8 -4.97 -14.21 0.15
N ILE A 9 -4.53 -12.96 0.26
CA ILE A 9 -5.10 -11.82 -0.46
C ILE A 9 -4.89 -11.96 -1.97
N TYR A 10 -3.65 -12.27 -2.38
CA TYR A 10 -3.29 -12.48 -3.78
C TYR A 10 -4.16 -13.57 -4.41
N LEU A 11 -4.27 -14.72 -3.75
CA LEU A 11 -5.11 -15.86 -4.18
C LEU A 11 -6.62 -15.60 -4.04
N GLY A 12 -7.04 -14.56 -3.30
CA GLY A 12 -8.45 -14.23 -3.08
C GLY A 12 -9.16 -15.10 -2.03
N HIS A 13 -8.41 -15.76 -1.14
CA HIS A 13 -8.96 -16.60 -0.08
C HIS A 13 -9.44 -15.77 1.10
N VAL A 14 -10.66 -15.23 1.01
CA VAL A 14 -11.24 -14.32 2.02
C VAL A 14 -11.25 -14.93 3.42
N GLN A 15 -11.68 -16.18 3.57
CA GLN A 15 -11.75 -16.86 4.87
C GLN A 15 -10.39 -16.97 5.55
N ILE A 16 -9.33 -17.28 4.78
CA ILE A 16 -7.97 -17.37 5.30
C ILE A 16 -7.47 -15.98 5.70
N ALA A 17 -7.72 -14.96 4.86
CA ALA A 17 -7.38 -13.58 5.17
C ALA A 17 -8.07 -13.14 6.48
N GLU A 18 -9.37 -13.39 6.62
CA GLU A 18 -10.14 -13.05 7.82
C GLU A 18 -9.62 -13.78 9.07
N LEU A 19 -9.32 -15.07 8.99
CA LEU A 19 -8.70 -15.82 10.09
C LEU A 19 -7.35 -15.23 10.49
N CYS A 20 -6.53 -14.82 9.52
CA CYS A 20 -5.26 -14.15 9.79
C CYS A 20 -5.46 -12.81 10.50
N LEU A 21 -6.44 -12.01 10.07
CA LEU A 21 -6.73 -10.70 10.66
C LEU A 21 -7.26 -10.79 12.09
N ARG A 22 -8.05 -11.83 12.41
CA ARG A 22 -8.54 -12.06 13.78
C ARG A 22 -7.48 -12.59 14.73
N HIS A 23 -6.34 -13.06 14.22
CA HIS A 23 -5.31 -13.67 15.04
C HIS A 23 -4.66 -12.62 15.98
N PRO A 24 -4.50 -12.88 17.30
CA PRO A 24 -3.99 -11.89 18.25
C PRO A 24 -2.58 -11.37 17.92
N LYS A 25 -1.72 -12.22 17.33
CA LYS A 25 -0.42 -11.78 16.78
C LYS A 25 -0.56 -10.72 15.68
N PHE A 26 -1.58 -10.78 14.83
CA PHE A 26 -1.79 -9.76 13.80
C PHE A 26 -2.12 -8.42 14.43
N LYS A 27 -3.05 -8.39 15.40
CA LYS A 27 -3.42 -7.18 16.12
C LYS A 27 -2.21 -6.49 16.76
N PHE A 28 -1.38 -7.26 17.45
CA PHE A 28 -0.13 -6.76 18.05
C PHE A 28 0.85 -6.20 17.00
N LEU A 29 1.02 -6.90 15.86
CA LEU A 29 1.91 -6.47 14.79
C LEU A 29 1.37 -5.22 14.07
N ASN A 30 0.04 -5.07 13.96
CA ASN A 30 -0.59 -3.93 13.31
C ASN A 30 -0.54 -2.68 14.19
N GLU A 31 -0.79 -2.82 15.50
CA GLU A 31 -0.65 -1.72 16.48
C GLU A 31 0.76 -1.15 16.51
N LYS A 32 1.77 -2.02 16.34
CA LYS A 32 3.17 -1.62 16.21
C LYS A 32 3.58 -1.18 14.80
N LYS A 33 2.63 -1.02 13.87
CA LYS A 33 2.82 -0.62 12.46
C LYS A 33 3.80 -1.47 11.63
N PHE A 34 4.23 -2.63 12.14
CA PHE A 34 5.12 -3.55 11.43
C PHE A 34 4.53 -4.10 10.12
N LEU A 35 3.22 -3.97 9.93
CA LEU A 35 2.49 -4.43 8.74
C LEU A 35 2.12 -3.29 7.77
N ASN A 36 2.16 -2.04 8.25
CA ASN A 36 1.71 -0.85 7.52
C ASN A 36 2.86 -0.07 6.86
N GLY A 37 4.00 -0.72 6.65
CA GLY A 37 5.14 -0.10 5.99
C GLY A 37 5.70 1.06 6.82
N ASP A 38 5.97 0.82 8.10
CA ASP A 38 6.67 1.78 8.95
C ASP A 38 8.00 2.18 8.29
N THR A 39 8.54 3.33 8.70
CA THR A 39 9.75 3.94 8.14
C THR A 39 10.91 2.96 7.96
N ASP A 40 10.99 1.91 8.80
CA ASP A 40 12.03 0.87 8.79
C ASP A 40 11.92 -0.16 7.66
N SER A 41 10.72 -0.52 7.19
CA SER A 41 10.56 -1.54 6.14
C SER A 41 11.13 -1.08 4.81
N PHE A 42 11.14 0.23 4.57
CA PHE A 42 11.89 0.79 3.46
C PHE A 42 13.37 0.44 3.64
N TRP A 43 14.01 0.82 4.72
CA TRP A 43 15.47 0.65 4.92
C TRP A 43 15.97 -0.80 4.97
N GLN A 44 15.08 -1.76 5.20
CA GLN A 44 15.43 -3.18 5.23
C GLN A 44 15.71 -3.74 3.83
N LYS A 45 16.72 -4.61 3.74
CA LYS A 45 16.91 -5.49 2.57
C LYS A 45 15.88 -6.62 2.64
N PRO A 46 15.42 -7.15 1.50
CA PRO A 46 14.60 -8.36 1.49
C PRO A 46 15.25 -9.44 2.36
N SER A 47 14.46 -10.08 3.23
CA SER A 47 14.96 -11.14 4.14
C SER A 47 15.49 -12.36 3.40
N SER A 48 15.08 -12.53 2.15
CA SER A 48 15.54 -13.54 1.20
C SER A 48 15.36 -13.00 -0.23
N ASP A 49 16.20 -13.48 -1.16
CA ASP A 49 16.04 -13.17 -2.59
C ASP A 49 14.71 -13.73 -3.16
N ASP A 50 14.07 -14.66 -2.44
CA ASP A 50 12.79 -15.29 -2.79
C ASP A 50 11.55 -14.55 -2.25
N ALA A 51 11.70 -13.33 -1.72
CA ALA A 51 10.57 -12.57 -1.21
C ALA A 51 9.54 -12.27 -2.31
N GLN A 52 8.38 -12.95 -2.26
CA GLN A 52 7.33 -12.85 -3.28
C GLN A 52 6.68 -11.46 -3.38
N PHE A 53 6.70 -10.70 -2.28
CA PHE A 53 6.09 -9.38 -2.21
C PHE A 53 7.09 -8.34 -1.74
N SER A 54 7.12 -7.19 -2.41
CA SER A 54 7.95 -6.06 -2.05
C SER A 54 7.67 -5.59 -0.60
N PRO A 55 8.68 -5.14 0.17
CA PRO A 55 8.49 -4.74 1.56
C PRO A 55 7.55 -3.54 1.74
N ASP A 56 7.38 -2.69 0.72
CA ASP A 56 6.47 -1.55 0.71
C ASP A 56 4.99 -1.92 0.47
N ILE A 57 4.70 -3.14 0.02
CA ILE A 57 3.32 -3.59 -0.20
C ILE A 57 2.68 -3.93 1.14
N THR A 58 1.70 -3.12 1.56
CA THR A 58 0.87 -3.43 2.73
C THR A 58 -0.28 -4.37 2.33
N PRO A 59 -0.89 -5.10 3.29
CA PRO A 59 -2.06 -5.93 3.01
C PRO A 59 -3.20 -5.16 2.34
N LEU A 60 -3.44 -3.91 2.75
CA LEU A 60 -4.47 -3.05 2.18
C LEU A 60 -4.12 -2.61 0.76
N ILE A 61 -2.87 -2.25 0.47
CA ILE A 61 -2.42 -1.94 -0.89
C ILE A 61 -2.64 -3.16 -1.79
N LEU A 62 -2.21 -4.36 -1.38
CA LEU A 62 -2.36 -5.57 -2.19
C LEU A 62 -3.83 -5.93 -2.43
N ALA A 63 -4.67 -5.87 -1.38
CA ALA A 63 -6.10 -6.15 -1.49
C ALA A 63 -6.79 -5.17 -2.44
N SER A 64 -6.39 -3.90 -2.39
CA SER A 64 -6.90 -2.84 -3.26
C SER A 64 -6.47 -3.05 -4.72
N GLN A 65 -5.19 -3.37 -4.97
CA GLN A 65 -4.66 -3.64 -6.31
C GLN A 65 -5.35 -4.83 -7.00
N HIS A 66 -5.78 -5.84 -6.23
CA HIS A 66 -6.51 -7.00 -6.74
C HIS A 66 -8.04 -6.86 -6.62
N ASN A 67 -8.55 -5.68 -6.26
CA ASN A 67 -9.97 -5.41 -6.09
C ASN A 67 -10.73 -6.43 -5.22
N ARG A 68 -10.10 -6.88 -4.14
CA ARG A 68 -10.70 -7.80 -3.16
C ARG A 68 -11.59 -7.03 -2.18
N THR A 69 -12.76 -6.58 -2.65
CA THR A 69 -13.67 -5.69 -1.91
C THR A 69 -13.98 -6.14 -0.48
N GLU A 70 -14.26 -7.43 -0.26
CA GLU A 70 -14.53 -7.96 1.09
C GLU A 70 -13.33 -7.80 2.03
N ILE A 71 -12.12 -8.11 1.55
CA ILE A 71 -10.90 -7.99 2.33
C ILE A 71 -10.55 -6.51 2.57
N VAL A 72 -10.71 -5.66 1.54
CA VAL A 72 -10.54 -4.21 1.67
C VAL A 72 -11.47 -3.68 2.76
N GLN A 73 -12.75 -4.08 2.75
CA GLN A 73 -13.72 -3.68 3.77
C GLN A 73 -13.30 -4.15 5.18
N LEU A 74 -12.81 -5.38 5.33
CA LEU A 74 -12.32 -5.90 6.61
C LEU A 74 -11.14 -5.08 7.14
N LEU A 75 -10.16 -4.78 6.28
CA LEU A 75 -8.99 -3.98 6.64
C LEU A 75 -9.35 -2.53 7.00
N LEU A 76 -10.24 -1.90 6.22
CA LEU A 76 -10.73 -0.54 6.50
C LEU A 76 -11.51 -0.47 7.82
N LYS A 77 -12.32 -1.49 8.16
CA LYS A 77 -13.00 -1.60 9.47
C LYS A 77 -12.00 -1.78 10.62
N GLY A 78 -10.86 -2.42 10.35
CA GLY A 78 -9.73 -2.52 11.28
C GLY A 78 -8.96 -1.20 11.49
N GLY A 79 -9.30 -0.14 10.75
CA GLY A 79 -8.66 1.17 10.84
C GLY A 79 -7.49 1.38 9.89
N ASP A 80 -7.15 0.38 9.05
CA ASP A 80 -6.07 0.53 8.08
C ASP A 80 -6.45 1.53 6.99
N ARG A 81 -5.49 2.37 6.58
CA ARG A 81 -5.65 3.36 5.50
C ARG A 81 -4.40 3.39 4.64
N ILE A 82 -4.57 3.67 3.35
CA ILE A 82 -3.43 3.88 2.46
C ILE A 82 -2.98 5.33 2.63
N THR A 83 -1.74 5.52 3.08
CA THR A 83 -1.16 6.86 3.22
C THR A 83 -0.89 7.43 1.84
N LYS A 84 -1.42 8.62 1.55
CA LYS A 84 -1.14 9.33 0.31
C LYS A 84 0.35 9.69 0.23
N PRO A 85 1.05 9.33 -0.87
CA PRO A 85 2.44 9.75 -1.07
C PRO A 85 2.56 11.28 -1.05
N HIS A 86 3.71 11.80 -0.60
CA HIS A 86 4.00 13.21 -0.74
C HIS A 86 4.12 13.63 -2.22
N ASP A 87 3.99 14.93 -2.47
CA ASP A 87 4.24 15.51 -3.80
C ASP A 87 5.62 15.11 -4.34
N TYR A 88 5.72 14.98 -5.66
CA TYR A 88 6.96 14.60 -6.33
C TYR A 88 8.16 15.49 -5.98
N HIS A 89 7.92 16.79 -5.72
CA HIS A 89 8.96 17.77 -5.37
C HIS A 89 9.07 18.02 -3.86
N CYS A 90 8.51 17.13 -3.02
CA CYS A 90 8.60 17.27 -1.57
C CYS A 90 10.07 17.33 -1.09
N LYS A 91 10.38 18.34 -0.28
CA LYS A 91 11.73 18.57 0.27
C LYS A 91 11.86 18.18 1.74
N CYS A 92 10.91 17.40 2.28
CA CYS A 92 11.02 16.96 3.67
C CYS A 92 12.22 15.99 3.82
N GLN A 93 12.77 15.93 5.03
CA GLN A 93 13.94 15.11 5.32
C GLN A 93 13.69 13.62 5.01
N GLU A 94 12.48 13.13 5.24
CA GLU A 94 12.12 11.72 4.97
C GLU A 94 12.17 11.38 3.48
N CYS A 95 11.52 12.17 2.62
CA CYS A 95 11.55 11.98 1.16
C CYS A 95 12.97 12.06 0.62
N HIS A 96 13.74 13.05 1.10
CA HIS A 96 15.14 13.23 0.69
C HIS A 96 16.01 12.03 1.09
N ASN A 97 15.85 11.55 2.32
CA ASN A 97 16.57 10.37 2.80
C ASN A 97 16.20 9.14 1.96
N LYS A 98 14.89 8.87 1.76
CA LYS A 98 14.43 7.71 0.99
C LYS A 98 14.95 7.74 -0.45
N PHE A 99 14.90 8.90 -1.10
CA PHE A 99 15.42 9.09 -2.45
C PHE A 99 16.94 8.87 -2.54
N LYS A 100 17.71 9.40 -1.58
CA LYS A 100 19.17 9.22 -1.54
C LYS A 100 19.60 7.77 -1.31
N PHE A 101 18.81 7.01 -0.57
CA PHE A 101 19.12 5.62 -0.27
C PHE A 101 18.83 4.71 -1.46
N ASP A 102 17.62 4.80 -2.00
CA ASP A 102 17.21 4.01 -3.15
C ASP A 102 16.07 4.73 -3.87
N SER A 103 16.43 5.46 -4.93
CA SER A 103 15.51 6.24 -5.74
C SER A 103 14.51 5.39 -6.51
N LEU A 104 14.91 4.20 -6.98
CA LEU A 104 14.02 3.28 -7.68
C LEU A 104 12.99 2.69 -6.71
N ARG A 105 13.43 2.21 -5.56
CA ARG A 105 12.50 1.69 -4.53
C ARG A 105 11.59 2.78 -3.99
N HIS A 106 12.08 4.02 -3.86
CA HIS A 106 11.24 5.16 -3.49
C HIS A 106 10.14 5.41 -4.53
N ALA A 107 10.48 5.38 -5.82
CA ALA A 107 9.50 5.50 -6.90
C ALA A 107 8.52 4.31 -6.94
N GLN A 108 9.01 3.08 -6.71
CA GLN A 108 8.18 1.87 -6.67
C GLN A 108 7.15 1.93 -5.53
N SER A 109 7.58 2.37 -4.34
CA SER A 109 6.69 2.55 -3.18
C SER A 109 5.59 3.59 -3.47
N ARG A 110 5.94 4.71 -4.10
CA ARG A 110 4.98 5.72 -4.56
C ARG A 110 3.98 5.12 -5.55
N LEU A 111 4.45 4.38 -6.55
CA LEU A 111 3.60 3.71 -7.54
C LEU A 111 2.63 2.72 -6.88
N ASN A 112 3.12 1.89 -5.96
CA ASN A 112 2.31 0.90 -5.28
C ASN A 112 1.20 1.53 -4.43
N ALA A 113 1.52 2.62 -3.71
CA ALA A 113 0.54 3.39 -2.97
C ALA A 113 -0.53 4.00 -3.90
N TYR A 114 -0.12 4.64 -5.00
CA TYR A 114 -1.07 5.21 -5.96
C TYR A 114 -1.95 4.17 -6.65
N ARG A 115 -1.41 3.00 -6.99
CA ARG A 115 -2.21 1.88 -7.51
C ARG A 115 -3.27 1.41 -6.50
N GLY A 116 -2.94 1.41 -5.22
CA GLY A 116 -3.90 1.10 -4.16
C GLY A 116 -4.96 2.20 -4.01
N LEU A 117 -4.57 3.47 -4.01
CA LEU A 117 -5.50 4.61 -3.92
C LEU A 117 -6.44 4.70 -5.13
N ALA A 118 -5.96 4.31 -6.31
CA ALA A 118 -6.72 4.39 -7.56
C ALA A 118 -7.64 3.20 -7.82
N SER A 119 -7.65 2.18 -6.95
CA SER A 119 -8.49 1.00 -7.17
C SER A 119 -9.96 1.29 -6.92
N GLU A 120 -10.83 0.65 -7.68
CA GLU A 120 -12.27 0.83 -7.59
C GLU A 120 -12.78 0.39 -6.20
N SER A 121 -12.24 -0.71 -5.69
CA SER A 121 -12.56 -1.23 -4.35
C SER A 121 -12.19 -0.26 -3.24
N TYR A 122 -11.04 0.41 -3.34
CA TYR A 122 -10.60 1.37 -2.33
C TYR A 122 -11.40 2.67 -2.41
N ILE A 123 -11.51 3.26 -3.60
CA ILE A 123 -12.23 4.52 -3.79
C ILE A 123 -13.69 4.38 -3.32
N SER A 124 -14.36 3.28 -3.69
CA SER A 124 -15.77 3.04 -3.35
C SER A 124 -16.03 2.85 -1.85
N LEU A 125 -15.07 2.29 -1.11
CA LEU A 125 -15.24 1.95 0.31
C LEU A 125 -14.60 2.97 1.27
N ALA A 126 -13.61 3.73 0.81
CA ALA A 126 -12.85 4.66 1.65
C ALA A 126 -13.23 6.14 1.44
N SER A 127 -13.83 6.49 0.30
CA SER A 127 -14.12 7.88 -0.05
C SER A 127 -15.56 8.26 0.29
N PHE A 128 -15.77 9.51 0.70
CA PHE A 128 -17.12 10.06 0.89
C PHE A 128 -17.82 10.31 -0.45
N ASP A 129 -17.08 10.86 -1.42
CA ASP A 129 -17.52 11.03 -2.81
C ASP A 129 -16.55 10.28 -3.74
N PRO A 130 -16.87 9.03 -4.11
CA PRO A 130 -16.06 8.21 -5.01
C PRO A 130 -15.84 8.84 -6.40
N ILE A 131 -16.83 9.58 -6.92
CA ILE A 131 -16.76 10.15 -8.26
C ILE A 131 -15.77 11.30 -8.26
N LEU A 132 -15.94 12.27 -7.35
CA LEU A 132 -15.02 13.40 -7.22
C LEU A 132 -13.59 12.91 -6.95
N THR A 133 -13.44 11.95 -6.03
CA THR A 133 -12.13 11.39 -5.67
C THR A 133 -11.44 10.75 -6.88
N ALA A 134 -12.18 10.01 -7.71
CA ALA A 134 -11.63 9.40 -8.92
C ALA A 134 -11.15 10.46 -9.93
N PHE A 135 -11.90 11.55 -10.12
CA PHE A 135 -11.50 12.63 -11.01
C PHE A 135 -10.26 13.38 -10.52
N GLU A 136 -10.22 13.74 -9.24
CA GLU A 136 -9.08 14.43 -8.62
C GLU A 136 -7.81 13.57 -8.70
N LEU A 137 -7.93 12.27 -8.36
CA LEU A 137 -6.82 11.35 -8.42
C LEU A 137 -6.36 11.09 -9.86
N GLY A 138 -7.29 10.99 -10.82
CA GLY A 138 -6.96 10.88 -12.24
C GLY A 138 -6.17 12.08 -12.77
N HIS A 139 -6.56 13.29 -12.36
CA HIS A 139 -5.81 14.51 -12.71
C HIS A 139 -4.41 14.51 -12.09
N GLU A 140 -4.28 14.15 -10.82
CA GLU A 140 -3.00 14.05 -10.12
C GLU A 140 -2.06 13.03 -10.77
N LEU A 141 -2.57 11.82 -11.08
CA LEU A 141 -1.79 10.76 -11.73
C LEU A 141 -1.30 11.16 -13.12
N ARG A 142 -2.11 11.91 -13.88
CA ARG A 142 -1.69 12.44 -15.18
C ARG A 142 -0.53 13.43 -15.05
N ASN A 143 -0.59 14.31 -14.07
CA ASN A 143 0.50 15.27 -13.81
C ASN A 143 1.76 14.55 -13.27
N LEU A 144 1.60 13.43 -12.56
CA LEU A 144 2.71 12.63 -12.07
C LEU A 144 3.39 11.82 -13.17
N SER A 145 2.65 11.26 -14.13
CA SER A 145 3.24 10.48 -15.23
C SER A 145 4.17 11.31 -16.12
N GLU A 146 3.92 12.62 -16.24
CA GLU A 146 4.82 13.56 -16.94
C GLU A 146 6.14 13.81 -16.20
N LYS A 147 6.15 13.66 -14.87
CA LYS A 147 7.31 13.95 -14.00
C LYS A 147 8.10 12.68 -13.64
N GLU A 148 7.41 11.55 -13.51
CA GLU A 148 8.01 10.30 -13.06
C GLU A 148 9.05 9.79 -14.08
N LYS A 149 10.21 9.37 -13.56
CA LYS A 149 11.36 8.98 -14.42
C LYS A 149 11.43 7.48 -14.65
N TYR A 150 11.00 6.71 -13.65
CA TYR A 150 11.17 5.25 -13.62
C TYR A 150 10.01 4.49 -14.25
N PHE A 151 8.79 5.03 -14.13
CA PHE A 151 7.56 4.37 -14.56
C PHE A 151 6.76 5.37 -15.39
N LYS A 152 6.63 5.10 -16.69
CA LYS A 152 5.87 5.91 -17.65
C LYS A 152 4.55 5.22 -17.99
#